data_AF-A0A6L8W6B7-F1
#
_entry.id   AF-A0A6L8W6B7-F1
#
_cell.length_a   1.000
_cell.length_b   1.000
_cell.length_c   1.000
_cell.angle_alpha   90.00
_cell.angle_beta   90.00
_cell.angle_gamma   90.00
#
_symmetry.space_group_name_H-M   'P 1'
#
loop_
_entity.id
_entity.type
_entity.pdbx_description
1 polymer ?
#
loop_
_entity_poly.entity_id
_entity_poly.type
_entity_poly.pdbx_seq_one_letter_code
_entity_poly.pdbx_strand_id
1 'polypeptide(L)'
;MSFSPIKSPNYPAPPWTYTGAQVLNLACLAANPDALEQWIPEGLNHRGKPGEFAVWFANVPNIPEIGAEYSSNECGIVIPVISDDGIEGSTFAIMLVDNDVALAGGREIWGYPKKLANVEIRNQPDNGIEAEARHMPYRDGVGRRIIKVQARFDTKPAEDPRPFVNSLEPRLLLRTVPSAYEARPEISEFLMVAHQDAVLSQENLGVGEVLIDRSEEGFDQFGPITCTGALLRKVTFTLPYAKRIPQVS
;
A
#
# COMPACT_ATOMS: atom_id res chain seq x y z
N MET A 1 20.51 3.39 2.82
CA MET A 1 20.36 4.35 3.92
C MET A 1 20.01 5.68 3.33
N SER A 2 19.41 6.60 4.09
CA SER A 2 19.29 7.98 3.64
C SER A 2 20.70 8.57 3.48
N PHE A 3 20.87 9.45 2.51
CA PHE A 3 22.11 10.23 2.34
C PHE A 3 21.99 11.65 2.92
N SER A 4 20.83 11.99 3.50
CA SER A 4 20.56 13.30 4.09
C SER A 4 19.76 13.19 5.41
N PRO A 5 20.07 14.03 6.41
CA PRO A 5 21.30 14.81 6.57
C PRO A 5 22.56 13.92 6.64
N ILE A 6 23.68 14.37 6.07
CA ILE A 6 24.92 13.56 5.91
C ILE A 6 25.42 12.91 7.22
N LYS A 7 25.29 13.62 8.35
CA LYS A 7 25.73 13.14 9.67
C LYS A 7 24.61 12.62 10.57
N SER A 8 23.37 12.62 10.07
CA SER A 8 22.21 12.09 10.79
C SER A 8 21.16 11.59 9.78
N PRO A 9 21.45 10.53 9.02
CA PRO A 9 20.53 10.00 8.01
C PRO A 9 19.14 9.74 8.57
N ASN A 10 18.10 10.10 7.81
CA ASN A 10 16.71 9.91 8.25
C ASN A 10 16.32 8.43 8.46
N TYR A 11 16.95 7.51 7.73
CA TYR A 11 16.62 6.09 7.79
C TYR A 11 17.84 5.20 7.44
N PRO A 12 17.92 3.97 7.96
CA PRO A 12 19.03 3.04 7.76
C PRO A 12 19.01 2.40 6.36
N ALA A 13 20.03 1.62 6.01
CA ALA A 13 20.02 0.86 4.77
C ALA A 13 19.10 -0.37 4.85
N PRO A 14 18.44 -0.75 3.73
CA PRO A 14 17.86 -2.08 3.58
C PRO A 14 18.90 -3.19 3.79
N PRO A 15 18.47 -4.41 4.13
CA PRO A 15 17.07 -4.84 4.26
C PRO A 15 16.37 -4.32 5.52
N TRP A 16 15.04 -4.15 5.44
CA TRP A 16 14.19 -3.81 6.60
C TRP A 16 13.28 -4.97 6.96
N THR A 17 13.27 -5.39 8.22
CA THR A 17 12.49 -6.54 8.69
C THR A 17 11.18 -6.07 9.33
N TYR A 18 10.07 -6.30 8.64
CA TYR A 18 8.73 -5.99 9.12
C TYR A 18 8.29 -7.12 10.05
N THR A 19 8.48 -6.93 11.36
CA THR A 19 8.26 -8.00 12.34
C THR A 19 6.81 -8.03 12.80
N GLY A 20 6.12 -9.15 12.57
CA GLY A 20 4.76 -9.38 13.08
C GLY A 20 3.72 -8.39 12.56
N ALA A 21 3.90 -7.88 11.34
CA ALA A 21 2.97 -6.95 10.70
C ALA A 21 1.57 -7.56 10.61
N GLN A 22 0.57 -6.82 11.07
CA GLN A 22 -0.84 -7.16 10.92
C GLN A 22 -1.37 -6.45 9.67
N VAL A 23 -1.73 -7.23 8.65
CA VAL A 23 -2.12 -6.75 7.33
C VAL A 23 -3.58 -7.09 7.07
N LEU A 24 -4.41 -6.07 6.92
CA LEU A 24 -5.81 -6.14 6.55
C LEU A 24 -5.95 -5.77 5.07
N ASN A 25 -6.55 -6.64 4.28
CA ASN A 25 -6.96 -6.34 2.91
C ASN A 25 -8.46 -6.52 2.75
N LEU A 26 -9.10 -5.60 2.05
CA LEU A 26 -10.46 -5.75 1.56
C LEU A 26 -10.40 -5.85 0.05
N ALA A 27 -10.74 -7.01 -0.50
CA ALA A 27 -10.89 -7.23 -1.93
C ALA A 27 -12.11 -6.45 -2.42
N CYS A 28 -11.92 -5.62 -3.43
CA CYS A 28 -12.90 -4.65 -3.88
C CYS A 28 -13.07 -4.67 -5.40
N LEU A 29 -14.25 -4.24 -5.84
CA LEU A 29 -14.55 -3.94 -7.23
C LEU A 29 -15.06 -2.50 -7.33
N ALA A 30 -14.39 -1.70 -8.14
CA ALA A 30 -14.80 -0.33 -8.48
C ALA A 30 -15.94 -0.37 -9.50
N ALA A 31 -16.96 0.48 -9.31
CA ALA A 31 -18.01 0.66 -10.31
C ALA A 31 -17.51 1.37 -11.58
N ASN A 32 -16.44 2.15 -11.48
CA ASN A 32 -15.79 2.83 -12.58
C ASN A 32 -14.36 2.28 -12.79
N PRO A 33 -14.20 1.20 -13.59
CA PRO A 33 -12.89 0.60 -13.84
C PRO A 33 -11.92 1.54 -14.55
N ASP A 34 -12.40 2.37 -15.48
CA ASP A 34 -11.55 3.32 -16.23
C ASP A 34 -10.88 4.34 -15.29
N ALA A 35 -11.58 4.77 -14.23
CA ALA A 35 -10.99 5.65 -13.23
C ALA A 35 -9.92 4.96 -12.37
N LEU A 36 -10.05 3.65 -12.11
CA LEU A 36 -9.03 2.87 -11.42
C LEU A 36 -7.78 2.71 -12.31
N GLU A 37 -7.96 2.42 -13.60
CA GLU A 37 -6.86 2.20 -14.55
C GLU A 37 -5.95 3.41 -14.72
N GLN A 38 -6.46 4.63 -14.55
CA GLN A 38 -5.66 5.86 -14.56
C GLN A 38 -4.58 5.93 -13.46
N TRP A 39 -4.67 5.09 -12.44
CA TRP A 39 -3.67 5.00 -11.36
C TRP A 39 -2.59 3.96 -11.63
N ILE A 40 -2.72 3.16 -12.68
CA ILE A 40 -1.72 2.19 -13.07
C ILE A 40 -0.62 2.93 -13.85
N PRO A 41 0.66 2.83 -13.43
CA PRO A 41 1.75 3.42 -14.19
C PRO A 41 1.82 2.89 -15.63
N GLU A 42 2.10 3.77 -16.59
CA GLU A 42 2.29 3.41 -18.01
C GLU A 42 3.37 2.32 -18.18
N GLY A 43 3.06 1.24 -18.91
CA GLY A 43 3.91 0.05 -19.04
C GLY A 43 3.54 -1.10 -18.08
N LEU A 44 2.53 -0.88 -17.23
CA LEU A 44 1.85 -1.92 -16.46
C LEU A 44 0.39 -1.98 -16.91
N ASN A 45 -0.19 -3.18 -16.90
CA ASN A 45 -1.58 -3.43 -17.24
C ASN A 45 -2.30 -4.05 -16.04
N HIS A 46 -3.59 -3.79 -15.91
CA HIS A 46 -4.41 -4.44 -14.87
C HIS A 46 -4.38 -5.96 -15.06
N ARG A 47 -4.16 -6.70 -13.96
CA ARG A 47 -4.20 -8.16 -13.95
C ARG A 47 -5.43 -8.64 -13.18
N GLY A 48 -6.43 -9.15 -13.90
CA GLY A 48 -7.65 -9.68 -13.30
C GLY A 48 -8.88 -9.19 -14.04
N LYS A 49 -10.01 -9.04 -13.34
CA LYS A 49 -11.17 -8.37 -13.92
C LYS A 49 -10.99 -6.84 -13.81
N PRO A 50 -11.39 -6.07 -14.83
CA PRO A 50 -11.35 -4.62 -14.78
C PRO A 50 -12.04 -4.08 -13.53
N GLY A 51 -11.40 -3.12 -12.86
CA GLY A 51 -11.93 -2.50 -11.64
C GLY A 51 -11.65 -3.27 -10.35
N GLU A 52 -11.03 -4.46 -10.38
CA GLU A 52 -10.65 -5.14 -9.13
C GLU A 52 -9.43 -4.46 -8.48
N PHE A 53 -9.52 -4.12 -7.20
CA PHE A 53 -8.41 -3.56 -6.40
C PHE A 53 -8.56 -4.01 -4.93
N ALA A 54 -7.55 -3.78 -4.10
CA ALA A 54 -7.67 -3.98 -2.66
C ALA A 54 -7.47 -2.67 -1.89
N VAL A 55 -8.30 -2.43 -0.89
CA VAL A 55 -7.98 -1.48 0.18
C VAL A 55 -7.14 -2.21 1.21
N TRP A 56 -5.94 -1.71 1.43
CA TRP A 56 -4.93 -2.31 2.30
C TRP A 56 -4.69 -1.41 3.51
N PHE A 57 -4.63 -2.01 4.70
CA PHE A 57 -4.16 -1.40 5.93
C PHE A 57 -3.13 -2.31 6.57
N ALA A 58 -2.09 -1.72 7.17
CA ALA A 58 -1.14 -2.47 7.97
C ALA A 58 -0.77 -1.75 9.24
N ASN A 59 -0.73 -2.48 10.35
CA ASN A 59 0.00 -2.10 11.54
C ASN A 59 1.33 -2.86 11.53
N VAL A 60 2.44 -2.13 11.49
CA VAL A 60 3.79 -2.66 11.56
C VAL A 60 4.32 -2.32 12.96
N PRO A 61 4.30 -3.27 13.90
CA PRO A 61 4.63 -2.96 15.29
C PRO A 61 6.13 -2.76 15.51
N ASN A 62 6.98 -3.32 14.64
CA ASN A 62 8.42 -3.17 14.75
C ASN A 62 9.18 -3.35 13.44
N ILE A 63 10.16 -2.47 13.20
CA ILE A 63 11.24 -2.64 12.21
C ILE A 63 12.57 -2.43 12.96
N PRO A 64 13.25 -3.51 13.39
CA PRO A 64 14.41 -3.42 14.29
C PRO A 64 15.54 -2.54 13.76
N GLU A 65 15.74 -2.54 12.44
CA GLU A 65 16.81 -1.79 11.79
C GLU A 65 16.61 -0.28 11.93
N ILE A 66 15.35 0.19 12.01
CA ILE A 66 15.00 1.60 12.22
C ILE A 66 15.10 1.94 13.72
N GLY A 67 14.59 1.07 14.58
CA GLY A 67 14.69 1.23 16.02
C GLY A 67 13.76 0.32 16.80
N ALA A 68 14.09 0.06 18.06
CA ALA A 68 13.33 -0.84 18.94
C ALA A 68 11.88 -0.36 19.20
N GLU A 69 11.65 0.96 19.20
CA GLU A 69 10.34 1.57 19.43
C GLU A 69 9.64 2.00 18.14
N TYR A 70 10.26 1.77 16.97
CA TYR A 70 9.67 2.18 15.71
C TYR A 70 8.43 1.33 15.40
N SER A 71 7.32 1.99 15.10
CA SER A 71 6.11 1.38 14.58
C SER A 71 5.49 2.28 13.51
N SER A 72 4.66 1.70 12.64
CA SER A 72 3.96 2.47 11.61
C SER A 72 2.59 1.87 11.30
N ASN A 73 1.60 2.73 11.18
CA ASN A 73 0.34 2.42 10.52
C ASN A 73 0.36 2.94 9.08
N GLU A 74 -0.04 2.07 8.17
CA GLU A 74 -0.10 2.37 6.75
C GLU A 74 -1.47 2.00 6.16
N CYS A 75 -1.88 2.73 5.14
CA CYS A 75 -3.07 2.48 4.33
C CYS A 75 -2.70 2.61 2.85
N GLY A 76 -3.39 1.92 1.96
CA GLY A 76 -3.15 2.06 0.52
C GLY A 76 -4.23 1.43 -0.34
N ILE A 77 -4.18 1.76 -1.62
CA ILE A 77 -4.97 1.13 -2.68
C ILE A 77 -3.99 0.30 -3.51
N VAL A 78 -4.17 -1.01 -3.49
CA VAL A 78 -3.34 -1.99 -4.18
C VAL A 78 -4.07 -2.46 -5.42
N ILE A 79 -3.41 -2.40 -6.57
CA ILE A 79 -3.95 -2.82 -7.86
C ILE A 79 -3.09 -3.97 -8.36
N PRO A 80 -3.65 -5.16 -8.65
CA PRO A 80 -2.89 -6.23 -9.29
C PRO A 80 -2.56 -5.84 -10.72
N VAL A 81 -1.32 -6.07 -11.11
CA VAL A 81 -0.79 -5.66 -12.41
C VAL A 81 0.11 -6.72 -13.00
N ILE A 82 0.30 -6.61 -14.30
CA ILE A 82 1.28 -7.36 -15.07
C ILE A 82 2.03 -6.38 -15.97
N SER A 83 3.35 -6.50 -16.04
CA SER A 83 4.16 -5.74 -17.00
C SER A 83 4.03 -6.30 -18.41
N ASP A 84 4.42 -5.52 -19.42
CA ASP A 84 4.38 -5.93 -20.82
C ASP A 84 5.26 -7.17 -21.13
N ASP A 85 6.31 -7.42 -20.33
CA ASP A 85 7.16 -8.61 -20.41
C ASP A 85 6.64 -9.80 -19.57
N GLY A 86 5.46 -9.69 -18.98
CA GLY A 86 4.75 -10.77 -18.29
C GLY A 86 5.10 -10.95 -16.81
N ILE A 87 5.78 -9.99 -16.18
CA ILE A 87 6.05 -10.02 -14.73
C ILE A 87 4.77 -9.63 -13.99
N GLU A 88 4.21 -10.58 -13.25
CA GLU A 88 3.04 -10.35 -12.41
C GLU A 88 3.41 -9.80 -11.02
N GLY A 89 2.55 -8.93 -10.50
CA GLY A 89 2.63 -8.43 -9.14
C GLY A 89 1.48 -7.49 -8.82
N SER A 90 1.75 -6.50 -7.98
CA SER A 90 0.81 -5.39 -7.75
C SER A 90 1.53 -4.06 -7.62
N THR A 91 0.80 -2.99 -7.90
CA THR A 91 1.24 -1.62 -7.68
C THR A 91 0.37 -0.95 -6.63
N PHE A 92 0.85 0.15 -6.06
CA PHE A 92 0.03 1.00 -5.21
C PHE A 92 -0.39 2.23 -6.02
N ALA A 93 -1.69 2.54 -6.04
CA ALA A 93 -2.16 3.85 -6.53
C ALA A 93 -1.70 4.96 -5.57
N ILE A 94 -1.78 4.66 -4.27
CA ILE A 94 -1.28 5.50 -3.19
C ILE A 94 -0.90 4.65 -1.99
N MET A 95 -0.02 5.20 -1.16
CA MET A 95 0.13 4.78 0.22
C MET A 95 0.04 6.00 1.15
N LEU A 96 -0.65 5.83 2.27
CA LEU A 96 -0.81 6.81 3.33
C LEU A 96 -0.13 6.27 4.58
N VAL A 97 0.80 7.03 5.15
CA VAL A 97 1.62 6.59 6.28
C VAL A 97 1.63 7.64 7.39
N ASP A 98 1.87 7.21 8.61
CA ASP A 98 1.76 8.04 9.82
C ASP A 98 3.09 8.67 10.29
N ASN A 99 4.22 8.31 9.68
CA ASN A 99 5.53 8.85 10.04
C ASN A 99 6.41 9.15 8.83
N ASP A 100 7.42 9.98 9.09
CA ASP A 100 8.38 10.48 8.11
C ASP A 100 9.38 9.43 7.64
N VAL A 101 9.80 8.49 8.50
CA VAL A 101 10.72 7.41 8.12
C VAL A 101 10.08 6.48 7.08
N ALA A 102 8.83 6.05 7.30
CA ALA A 102 8.05 5.24 6.37
C ALA A 102 7.84 5.99 5.04
N LEU A 103 7.56 7.30 5.12
CA LEU A 103 7.35 8.17 3.98
C LEU A 103 8.64 8.32 3.15
N ALA A 104 9.72 8.76 3.77
CA ALA A 104 10.97 9.08 3.11
C ALA A 104 11.63 7.83 2.55
N GLY A 105 11.84 6.79 3.37
CA GLY A 105 12.48 5.55 2.91
C GLY A 105 11.67 4.85 1.83
N GLY A 106 10.34 4.76 2.00
CA GLY A 106 9.43 4.20 1.00
C GLY A 106 9.59 4.84 -0.38
N ARG A 107 9.63 6.17 -0.43
CA ARG A 107 9.74 6.95 -1.67
C ARG A 107 11.16 6.91 -2.23
N GLU A 108 12.15 7.21 -1.39
CA GLU A 108 13.54 7.45 -1.79
C GLU A 108 14.36 6.18 -2.00
N ILE A 109 13.92 5.01 -1.54
CA ILE A 109 14.58 3.72 -1.83
C ILE A 109 13.80 2.98 -2.91
N TRP A 110 12.50 2.82 -2.75
CA TRP A 110 11.70 1.87 -3.53
C TRP A 110 10.69 2.51 -4.49
N GLY A 111 10.41 3.81 -4.36
CA GLY A 111 9.43 4.49 -5.20
C GLY A 111 7.97 4.24 -4.81
N TYR A 112 7.69 3.81 -3.57
CA TYR A 112 6.30 3.73 -3.10
C TYR A 112 5.64 5.12 -3.14
N PRO A 113 4.41 5.26 -3.65
CA PRO A 113 3.72 6.55 -3.79
C PRO A 113 3.12 7.01 -2.45
N LYS A 114 3.99 7.24 -1.46
CA LYS A 114 3.60 7.58 -0.09
C LYS A 114 3.28 9.07 0.07
N LYS A 115 2.25 9.37 0.88
CA LYS A 115 1.95 10.66 1.51
C LYS A 115 1.76 10.47 3.03
N LEU A 116 2.03 11.53 3.78
CA LEU A 116 1.77 11.55 5.23
C LEU A 116 0.27 11.75 5.51
N ALA A 117 -0.26 10.99 6.45
CA ALA A 117 -1.67 10.95 6.85
C ALA A 117 -1.80 10.55 8.33
N ASN A 118 -2.99 10.73 8.90
CA ASN A 118 -3.34 10.08 10.15
C ASN A 118 -3.97 8.73 9.82
N VAL A 119 -3.33 7.62 10.22
CA VAL A 119 -3.81 6.26 9.98
C VAL A 119 -4.07 5.58 11.32
N GLU A 120 -5.28 5.07 11.50
CA GLU A 120 -5.72 4.43 12.74
C GLU A 120 -6.31 3.06 12.43
N ILE A 121 -5.92 2.05 13.22
CA ILE A 121 -6.43 0.69 13.14
C ILE A 121 -6.86 0.28 14.55
N ARG A 122 -8.11 -0.15 14.70
CA ARG A 122 -8.73 -0.50 15.99
C ARG A 122 -9.34 -1.89 15.91
N ASN A 123 -8.98 -2.74 16.86
CA ASN A 123 -9.72 -3.98 17.10
C ASN A 123 -11.09 -3.63 17.67
N GLN A 124 -12.12 -4.32 17.18
CA GLN A 124 -13.50 -4.21 17.63
C GLN A 124 -13.91 -5.53 18.31
N PRO A 125 -15.03 -5.55 19.07
CA PRO A 125 -15.63 -6.79 19.55
C PRO A 125 -15.89 -7.81 18.42
N ASP A 126 -16.11 -9.08 18.80
CA ASP A 126 -16.47 -10.16 17.88
C ASP A 126 -15.48 -10.39 16.73
N ASN A 127 -14.18 -10.23 17.00
CA ASN A 127 -13.11 -10.30 16.01
C ASN A 127 -13.29 -9.31 14.85
N GLY A 128 -13.90 -8.15 15.12
CA GLY A 128 -13.98 -7.06 14.16
C GLY A 128 -12.71 -6.21 14.10
N ILE A 129 -12.50 -5.54 12.98
CA ILE A 129 -11.49 -4.48 12.82
C ILE A 129 -12.14 -3.28 12.16
N GLU A 130 -11.87 -2.10 12.69
CA GLU A 130 -12.14 -0.83 12.02
C GLU A 130 -10.82 -0.12 11.74
N ALA A 131 -10.64 0.40 10.54
CA ALA A 131 -9.49 1.22 10.22
C ALA A 131 -9.89 2.44 9.38
N GLU A 132 -9.17 3.54 9.57
CA GLU A 132 -9.39 4.75 8.77
C GLU A 132 -8.09 5.49 8.50
N ALA A 133 -8.07 6.18 7.36
CA ALA A 133 -7.02 7.11 6.97
C ALA A 133 -7.62 8.50 6.72
N ARG A 134 -6.99 9.51 7.32
CA ARG A 134 -7.38 10.93 7.21
C ARG A 134 -6.19 11.75 6.75
N HIS A 135 -6.44 12.83 6.03
CA HIS A 135 -5.40 13.80 5.74
C HIS A 135 -4.76 14.33 7.01
N MET A 136 -3.50 14.75 6.89
CA MET A 136 -2.93 15.68 7.85
C MET A 136 -3.64 17.04 7.70
N PRO A 137 -3.95 17.76 8.81
CA PRO A 137 -4.65 19.04 8.73
C PRO A 137 -3.97 20.09 7.84
N TYR A 138 -2.64 20.04 7.66
CA TYR A 138 -1.94 20.96 6.77
C TYR A 138 -2.25 20.76 5.27
N ARG A 139 -2.86 19.62 4.89
CA ARG A 139 -3.23 19.33 3.50
C ARG A 139 -4.53 20.02 3.12
N ASP A 140 -5.57 19.87 3.94
CA ASP A 140 -6.94 20.30 3.60
C ASP A 140 -7.59 21.23 4.66
N GLY A 141 -6.82 21.64 5.66
CA GLY A 141 -7.24 22.52 6.76
C GLY A 141 -8.03 21.85 7.88
N VAL A 142 -8.54 20.63 7.69
CA VAL A 142 -9.50 20.02 8.64
C VAL A 142 -9.24 18.54 8.94
N GLY A 143 -8.34 17.87 8.23
CA GLY A 143 -8.05 16.44 8.39
C GLY A 143 -9.20 15.56 7.94
N ARG A 144 -9.71 15.78 6.72
CA ARG A 144 -10.83 14.98 6.20
C ARG A 144 -10.44 13.51 6.10
N ARG A 145 -11.44 12.66 6.31
CA ARG A 145 -11.31 11.23 6.06
C ARG A 145 -11.22 10.99 4.56
N ILE A 146 -10.39 10.01 4.20
CA ILE A 146 -10.14 9.60 2.83
C ILE A 146 -10.75 8.22 2.64
N ILE A 147 -10.39 7.29 3.52
CA ILE A 147 -10.82 5.89 3.46
C ILE A 147 -11.20 5.44 4.88
N LYS A 148 -12.30 4.70 4.98
CA LYS A 148 -12.69 3.94 6.17
C LYS A 148 -13.06 2.52 5.79
N VAL A 149 -12.66 1.57 6.62
CA VAL A 149 -13.04 0.17 6.47
C VAL A 149 -13.55 -0.40 7.78
N GLN A 150 -14.46 -1.35 7.65
CA GLN A 150 -14.90 -2.22 8.74
C GLN A 150 -14.85 -3.66 8.22
N ALA A 151 -14.28 -4.57 8.99
CA ALA A 151 -14.18 -5.98 8.64
C ALA A 151 -14.53 -6.86 9.85
N ARG A 152 -15.09 -8.04 9.59
CA ARG A 152 -15.35 -9.08 10.59
C ARG A 152 -14.90 -10.44 10.08
N PHE A 153 -14.37 -11.26 10.97
CA PHE A 153 -13.74 -12.55 10.64
C PHE A 153 -14.49 -13.76 11.22
N ASP A 154 -15.73 -13.56 11.67
CA ASP A 154 -16.69 -14.59 12.08
C ASP A 154 -17.51 -15.15 10.90
N THR A 155 -17.48 -14.46 9.77
CA THR A 155 -18.28 -14.74 8.57
C THR A 155 -17.34 -14.98 7.39
N LYS A 156 -17.53 -16.09 6.68
CA LYS A 156 -16.74 -16.35 5.46
C LYS A 156 -17.23 -15.49 4.29
N PRO A 157 -16.32 -14.99 3.42
CA PRO A 157 -16.71 -14.30 2.20
C PRO A 157 -17.36 -15.24 1.19
N ALA A 158 -18.12 -14.67 0.25
CA ALA A 158 -18.76 -15.42 -0.82
C ALA A 158 -17.75 -16.00 -1.83
N GLU A 159 -16.65 -15.27 -2.07
CA GLU A 159 -15.53 -15.67 -2.91
C GLU A 159 -14.23 -15.64 -2.10
N ASP A 160 -13.26 -16.46 -2.49
CA ASP A 160 -11.93 -16.47 -1.86
C ASP A 160 -11.13 -15.24 -2.33
N PRO A 161 -10.76 -14.29 -1.43
CA PRO A 161 -10.01 -13.10 -1.83
C PRO A 161 -8.52 -13.40 -2.11
N ARG A 162 -7.99 -14.58 -1.78
CA ARG A 162 -6.53 -14.85 -1.82
C ARG A 162 -5.88 -14.83 -3.22
N PRO A 163 -6.52 -15.33 -4.30
CA PRO A 163 -5.95 -15.23 -5.64
C PRO A 163 -5.81 -13.77 -6.10
N PHE A 164 -6.70 -12.92 -5.61
CA PHE A 164 -6.76 -11.51 -5.94
C PHE A 164 -5.86 -10.66 -5.03
N VAL A 165 -5.82 -10.98 -3.74
CA VAL A 165 -5.06 -10.29 -2.70
C VAL A 165 -3.89 -11.14 -2.22
N ASN A 166 -2.73 -10.95 -2.84
CA ASN A 166 -1.50 -11.56 -2.38
C ASN A 166 -0.59 -10.52 -1.69
N SER A 167 -0.59 -10.52 -0.36
CA SER A 167 0.26 -9.62 0.43
C SER A 167 1.76 -9.79 0.15
N LEU A 168 2.18 -10.93 -0.42
CA LEU A 168 3.58 -11.30 -0.62
C LEU A 168 4.05 -11.28 -2.07
N GLU A 169 3.16 -11.01 -3.04
CA GLU A 169 3.58 -10.83 -4.42
C GLU A 169 4.52 -9.61 -4.55
N PRO A 170 5.38 -9.57 -5.59
CA PRO A 170 6.27 -8.45 -5.77
C PRO A 170 5.50 -7.15 -6.03
N ARG A 171 6.04 -6.04 -5.55
CA ARG A 171 5.53 -4.69 -5.86
C ARG A 171 6.23 -4.15 -7.10
N LEU A 172 5.46 -3.80 -8.11
CA LEU A 172 5.94 -3.14 -9.33
C LEU A 172 5.66 -1.64 -9.21
N LEU A 173 6.72 -0.83 -9.13
CA LEU A 173 6.65 0.58 -8.74
C LEU A 173 7.38 1.44 -9.76
N LEU A 174 6.76 2.57 -10.13
CA LEU A 174 7.42 3.61 -10.90
C LEU A 174 8.06 4.62 -9.92
N ARG A 175 9.38 4.52 -9.77
CA ARG A 175 10.13 5.47 -8.95
C ARG A 175 10.42 6.74 -9.74
N THR A 176 9.95 7.88 -9.24
CA THR A 176 10.23 9.19 -9.83
C THR A 176 10.94 10.11 -8.84
N VAL A 177 11.95 10.85 -9.31
CA VAL A 177 12.61 11.92 -8.57
C VAL A 177 12.52 13.19 -9.42
N PRO A 178 11.98 14.31 -8.90
CA PRO A 178 11.84 15.54 -9.65
C PRO A 178 13.21 16.16 -9.97
N SER A 179 13.31 16.84 -11.11
CA SER A 179 14.46 17.66 -11.44
C SER A 179 14.46 18.95 -10.63
N ALA A 180 15.65 19.42 -10.25
CA ALA A 180 15.84 20.70 -9.57
C ALA A 180 15.83 21.89 -10.55
N TYR A 181 15.91 21.63 -11.86
CA TYR A 181 16.10 22.65 -12.89
C TYR A 181 14.82 22.97 -13.65
N GLU A 182 13.94 21.99 -13.82
CA GLU A 182 12.73 22.12 -14.63
C GLU A 182 11.62 21.14 -14.20
N ALA A 183 10.41 21.37 -14.68
CA ALA A 183 9.22 20.59 -14.32
C ALA A 183 9.17 19.24 -15.05
N ARG A 184 10.16 18.38 -14.81
CA ARG A 184 10.21 16.98 -15.29
C ARG A 184 10.90 16.07 -14.27
N PRO A 185 10.76 14.74 -14.40
CA PRO A 185 11.58 13.80 -13.63
C PRO A 185 13.06 13.85 -14.05
N GLU A 186 13.96 13.85 -13.06
CA GLU A 186 15.39 13.56 -13.24
C GLU A 186 15.65 12.05 -13.27
N ILE A 187 14.90 11.31 -12.45
CA ILE A 187 14.87 9.85 -12.44
C ILE A 187 13.43 9.41 -12.69
N SER A 188 13.26 8.45 -13.59
CA SER A 188 12.02 7.70 -13.80
C SER A 188 12.42 6.28 -14.16
N GLU A 189 12.11 5.32 -13.29
CA GLU A 189 12.50 3.92 -13.48
C GLU A 189 11.47 2.95 -12.88
N PHE A 190 11.29 1.80 -13.54
CA PHE A 190 10.50 0.70 -13.01
C PHE A 190 11.32 -0.19 -12.09
N LEU A 191 10.78 -0.39 -10.90
CA LEU A 191 11.37 -1.18 -9.83
C LEU A 191 10.45 -2.32 -9.42
N MET A 192 11.04 -3.48 -9.19
CA MET A 192 10.40 -4.62 -8.56
C MET A 192 10.94 -4.79 -7.15
N VAL A 193 10.04 -4.79 -6.16
CA VAL A 193 10.34 -5.09 -4.77
C VAL A 193 9.72 -6.42 -4.39
N ALA A 194 10.55 -7.47 -4.31
CA ALA A 194 10.11 -8.80 -3.90
C ALA A 194 10.41 -9.01 -2.41
N HIS A 195 9.36 -9.22 -1.60
CA HIS A 195 9.51 -9.55 -0.19
C HIS A 195 10.32 -10.85 -0.02
N GLN A 196 11.15 -10.91 1.02
CA GLN A 196 11.96 -12.08 1.38
C GLN A 196 11.57 -12.61 2.76
N ASP A 197 11.98 -13.84 3.06
CA ASP A 197 11.88 -14.46 4.39
C ASP A 197 10.48 -14.39 5.02
N ALA A 198 9.44 -14.48 4.18
CA ALA A 198 8.07 -14.31 4.64
C ALA A 198 7.61 -15.50 5.51
N VAL A 199 7.20 -15.20 6.74
CA VAL A 199 6.64 -16.16 7.68
C VAL A 199 5.22 -15.73 8.05
N LEU A 200 4.24 -16.45 7.51
CA LEU A 200 2.82 -16.27 7.84
C LEU A 200 2.50 -16.99 9.14
N SER A 201 2.12 -16.23 10.18
CA SER A 201 1.80 -16.77 11.51
C SER A 201 0.30 -16.92 11.76
N GLN A 202 -0.52 -16.13 11.07
CA GLN A 202 -1.97 -16.17 11.17
C GLN A 202 -2.61 -15.71 9.86
N GLU A 203 -3.72 -16.33 9.47
CA GLU A 203 -4.58 -15.91 8.36
C GLU A 203 -6.04 -16.11 8.75
N ASN A 204 -6.87 -15.08 8.53
CA ASN A 204 -8.31 -15.16 8.72
C ASN A 204 -9.02 -14.56 7.50
N LEU A 205 -10.07 -15.25 7.05
CA LEU A 205 -10.96 -14.80 5.97
C LEU A 205 -12.21 -14.20 6.59
N GLY A 206 -12.68 -13.11 6.00
CA GLY A 206 -13.77 -12.33 6.54
C GLY A 206 -14.59 -11.63 5.46
N VAL A 207 -15.53 -10.83 5.92
CA VAL A 207 -16.27 -9.87 5.09
C VAL A 207 -16.01 -8.47 5.60
N GLY A 208 -16.23 -7.46 4.77
CA GLY A 208 -16.06 -6.08 5.19
C GLY A 208 -16.75 -5.09 4.27
N GLU A 209 -16.67 -3.83 4.66
CA GLU A 209 -17.21 -2.69 3.94
C GLU A 209 -16.11 -1.64 3.79
N VAL A 210 -16.11 -0.97 2.63
CA VAL A 210 -15.19 0.11 2.31
C VAL A 210 -16.00 1.35 2.04
N LEU A 211 -15.61 2.45 2.67
CA LEU A 211 -16.09 3.79 2.37
C LEU A 211 -14.91 4.64 1.91
N ILE A 212 -15.01 5.18 0.70
CA ILE A 212 -14.08 6.17 0.16
C ILE A 212 -14.82 7.50 0.12
N ASP A 213 -14.31 8.48 0.86
CA ASP A 213 -14.85 9.82 0.89
C ASP A 213 -14.20 10.69 -0.20
N ARG A 214 -14.98 11.66 -0.70
CA ARG A 214 -14.45 12.68 -1.61
C ARG A 214 -13.32 13.46 -0.95
N SER A 215 -12.16 13.48 -1.59
CA SER A 215 -10.94 14.11 -1.10
C SER A 215 -10.08 14.61 -2.26
N GLU A 216 -9.01 15.34 -1.96
CA GLU A 216 -8.03 15.76 -2.98
C GLU A 216 -7.29 14.58 -3.62
N GLU A 217 -7.35 13.39 -3.02
CA GLU A 217 -6.78 12.18 -3.60
C GLU A 217 -7.63 11.62 -4.76
N GLY A 218 -8.90 12.03 -4.89
CA GLY A 218 -9.72 11.73 -6.07
C GLY A 218 -10.21 10.28 -6.21
N PHE A 219 -10.07 9.43 -5.17
CA PHE A 219 -10.52 8.04 -5.21
C PHE A 219 -12.05 7.87 -5.27
N ASP A 220 -12.82 8.91 -4.97
CA ASP A 220 -14.27 8.91 -5.16
C ASP A 220 -14.68 8.70 -6.63
N GLN A 221 -13.76 8.97 -7.56
CA GLN A 221 -13.96 8.73 -9.00
C GLN A 221 -14.09 7.25 -9.37
N PHE A 222 -13.66 6.33 -8.48
CA PHE A 222 -13.89 4.88 -8.64
C PHE A 222 -15.37 4.51 -8.57
N GLY A 223 -16.23 5.44 -8.12
CA GLY A 223 -17.65 5.22 -7.92
C GLY A 223 -17.93 4.32 -6.71
N PRO A 224 -19.16 3.79 -6.61
CA PRO A 224 -19.50 2.83 -5.55
C PRO A 224 -18.53 1.64 -5.52
N ILE A 225 -18.10 1.27 -4.32
CA ILE A 225 -17.16 0.16 -4.10
C ILE A 225 -17.94 -1.06 -3.60
N THR A 226 -17.76 -2.19 -4.28
CA THR A 226 -18.27 -3.49 -3.80
C THR A 226 -17.13 -4.26 -3.15
N CYS A 227 -17.23 -4.52 -1.85
CA CYS A 227 -16.27 -5.39 -1.15
C CYS A 227 -16.69 -6.85 -1.32
N THR A 228 -15.81 -7.67 -1.88
CA THR A 228 -16.06 -9.09 -2.17
C THR A 228 -15.52 -10.03 -1.08
N GLY A 229 -14.59 -9.54 -0.25
CA GLY A 229 -14.07 -10.29 0.90
C GLY A 229 -12.99 -9.52 1.65
N ALA A 230 -12.68 -9.98 2.86
CA ALA A 230 -11.61 -9.44 3.68
C ALA A 230 -10.60 -10.54 4.05
N LEU A 231 -9.34 -10.14 4.21
CA LEU A 231 -8.22 -11.02 4.52
C LEU A 231 -7.33 -10.35 5.55
N LEU A 232 -7.25 -10.95 6.74
CA LEU A 232 -6.37 -10.49 7.82
C LEU A 232 -5.23 -11.48 8.00
N ARG A 233 -4.01 -10.98 7.88
CA ARG A 233 -2.79 -11.76 8.06
C ARG A 233 -1.90 -11.17 9.14
N LYS A 234 -1.21 -12.03 9.88
CA LYS A 234 -0.05 -11.64 10.69
C LYS A 234 1.19 -12.26 10.09
N VAL A 235 2.10 -11.44 9.60
CA VAL A 235 3.24 -11.87 8.79
C VAL A 235 4.51 -11.14 9.19
N THR A 236 5.63 -11.86 9.23
CA THR A 236 6.96 -11.27 9.25
C THR A 236 7.56 -11.39 7.86
N PHE A 237 8.19 -10.34 7.34
CA PHE A 237 8.90 -10.39 6.06
C PHE A 237 10.02 -9.35 6.01
N THR A 238 10.94 -9.56 5.08
CA THR A 238 12.09 -8.68 4.83
C THR A 238 11.86 -7.90 3.54
N LEU A 239 12.09 -6.59 3.57
CA LEU A 239 12.07 -5.72 2.40
C LEU A 239 13.51 -5.46 1.92
N PRO A 240 13.99 -6.14 0.86
CA PRO A 240 15.36 -5.96 0.35
C PRO A 240 15.45 -4.72 -0.56
N TYR A 241 16.62 -4.44 -1.13
CA TYR A 241 16.73 -3.52 -2.25
C TYR A 241 15.87 -3.96 -3.44
N ALA A 242 15.31 -3.00 -4.17
CA ALA A 242 14.58 -3.26 -5.40
C ALA A 242 15.50 -3.78 -6.52
N LYS A 243 14.92 -4.48 -7.48
CA LYS A 243 15.53 -4.78 -8.78
C LYS A 243 14.93 -3.87 -9.84
N ARG A 244 15.75 -3.29 -10.70
CA ARG A 244 15.24 -2.60 -11.89
C ARG A 244 14.65 -3.64 -12.85
N ILE A 245 13.47 -3.36 -13.39
CA ILE A 245 12.84 -4.16 -14.45
C ILE A 245 12.79 -3.34 -15.74
N PRO A 246 12.72 -3.98 -16.92
CA PRO A 246 12.65 -3.27 -18.18
C PRO A 246 11.44 -2.35 -18.23
N GLN A 247 11.63 -1.13 -18.75
CA GLN A 247 10.54 -0.28 -19.20
C GLN A 247 10.37 -0.57 -20.69
N VAL A 248 9.26 -1.22 -21.06
CA VAL A 248 8.95 -1.40 -22.48
C VAL A 248 8.46 -0.04 -22.99
N SER A 249 9.11 0.44 -24.05
CA SER A 249 8.90 1.73 -24.68
C SER A 249 7.68 1.75 -25.59
#